data_AF-A0A316JTF4-F1
#
_entry.id   AF-A0A316JTF4-F1
#
_cell.length_a   1.000
_cell.length_b   1.000
_cell.length_c   1.000
_cell.angle_alpha   90.00
_cell.angle_beta   90.00
_cell.angle_gamma   90.00
#
_symmetry.space_group_name_H-M   'P 1'
#
loop_
_entity.id
_entity.type
_entity.pdbx_description
1 polymer ?
#
loop_
_entity_poly.entity_id
_entity_poly.type
_entity_poly.pdbx_seq_one_letter_code
_entity_poly.pdbx_strand_id
1 'polypeptide(L)'
;MATVEHPDAASHERAKFSEMKQGTTEDWAIIGGEYRKFAKGVADRVLDHLKLLKGDFGGFPICRLEHSLQTATRAHRDGRDERYVVMALLHDIGDTLGTYNHPDVAAAILKPFVSERDHWICEKHGAFQGYFYFHHVGMDQNIREQYRGNPHFEACAEFCEKYDQAAFDANYESAPLDFFEPMVRRVMERPINSMYAKVIDD
;
A
#
# COMPACT_ATOMS: atom_id res chain seq x y z
N MET A 1 35.64 -7.64 -21.79
CA MET A 1 34.54 -7.43 -20.83
C MET A 1 34.39 -5.93 -20.64
N ALA A 2 33.26 -5.36 -21.04
CA ALA A 2 33.02 -3.93 -20.86
C ALA A 2 32.69 -3.67 -19.38
N THR A 3 33.47 -2.83 -18.74
CA THR A 3 33.12 -2.23 -17.45
C THR A 3 31.91 -1.33 -17.66
N VAL A 4 30.78 -1.67 -17.06
CA VAL A 4 29.62 -0.77 -17.00
C VAL A 4 30.01 0.35 -16.05
N GLU A 5 30.37 1.50 -16.58
CA GLU A 5 30.48 2.72 -15.77
C GLU A 5 29.07 3.15 -15.37
N HIS A 6 28.80 3.11 -14.07
CA HIS A 6 27.55 3.62 -13.50
C HIS A 6 27.66 5.16 -13.37
N PRO A 7 26.84 5.93 -14.10
CA PRO A 7 26.91 7.38 -14.08
C PRO A 7 26.15 7.92 -12.87
N ASP A 8 26.79 7.88 -11.71
CA ASP A 8 26.49 8.75 -10.55
C ASP A 8 27.64 8.63 -9.54
N ALA A 9 28.78 9.22 -9.88
CA ALA A 9 29.94 9.33 -9.01
C ALA A 9 29.86 10.59 -8.13
N ALA A 10 28.75 10.76 -7.40
CA ALA A 10 28.79 11.57 -6.18
C ALA A 10 29.38 10.70 -5.06
N SER A 11 30.34 11.24 -4.32
CA SER A 11 31.31 10.57 -3.44
C SER A 11 30.72 9.89 -2.19
N HIS A 12 29.81 8.94 -2.36
CA HIS A 12 29.31 8.09 -1.27
C HIS A 12 30.15 6.82 -1.18
N GLU A 13 30.59 6.50 0.04
CA GLU A 13 31.29 5.24 0.32
C GLU A 13 30.37 4.07 -0.02
N ARG A 14 30.92 3.01 -0.63
CA ARG A 14 30.18 1.82 -1.05
C ARG A 14 30.85 0.58 -0.49
N ALA A 15 30.03 -0.44 -0.21
CA ALA A 15 30.52 -1.78 0.07
C ALA A 15 31.38 -2.31 -1.09
N LYS A 16 32.42 -3.08 -0.77
CA LYS A 16 33.45 -3.52 -1.73
C LYS A 16 33.35 -4.99 -2.14
N PHE A 17 32.46 -5.76 -1.50
CA PHE A 17 32.27 -7.18 -1.84
C PHE A 17 31.70 -7.38 -3.24
N SER A 18 32.05 -8.49 -3.89
CA SER A 18 31.43 -8.92 -5.15
C SER A 18 30.27 -9.92 -4.94
N GLU A 19 30.27 -10.62 -3.80
CA GLU A 19 29.19 -11.51 -3.35
C GLU A 19 28.92 -11.26 -1.86
N MET A 20 27.64 -11.28 -1.42
CA MET A 20 27.28 -10.97 -0.02
C MET A 20 28.04 -11.78 1.04
N LYS A 21 28.42 -13.03 0.73
CA LYS A 21 29.22 -13.90 1.63
C LYS A 21 30.63 -13.39 1.92
N GLN A 22 31.13 -12.45 1.10
CA GLN A 22 32.43 -11.80 1.24
C GLN A 22 32.34 -10.46 1.97
N GLY A 23 31.14 -9.98 2.30
CA GLY A 23 30.95 -8.69 2.95
C GLY A 23 31.55 -8.63 4.34
N THR A 24 32.21 -7.53 4.66
CA THR A 24 32.77 -7.28 5.99
C THR A 24 31.80 -6.46 6.86
N THR A 25 32.09 -6.34 8.15
CA THR A 25 31.33 -5.49 9.06
C THR A 25 31.29 -4.03 8.59
N GLU A 26 32.40 -3.53 8.04
CA GLU A 26 32.51 -2.17 7.50
C GLU A 26 31.62 -1.98 6.27
N ASP A 27 31.59 -2.95 5.35
CA ASP A 27 30.67 -2.95 4.20
C ASP A 27 29.21 -2.86 4.66
N TRP A 28 28.85 -3.65 5.67
CA TRP A 28 27.48 -3.66 6.22
C TRP A 28 27.14 -2.41 7.01
N ALA A 29 28.11 -1.76 7.66
CA ALA A 29 27.91 -0.46 8.31
C ALA A 29 27.56 0.63 7.29
N ILE A 30 28.25 0.65 6.13
CA ILE A 30 27.94 1.55 5.01
C ILE A 30 26.52 1.28 4.50
N ILE A 31 26.20 0.02 4.19
CA ILE A 31 24.87 -0.36 3.67
C ILE A 31 23.77 -0.02 4.68
N GLY A 32 23.97 -0.29 5.96
CA GLY A 32 23.00 0.04 7.01
C GLY A 32 22.76 1.55 7.14
N GLY A 33 23.83 2.36 7.00
CA GLY A 33 23.74 3.82 6.96
C GLY A 33 22.87 4.33 5.79
N GLU A 34 23.13 3.84 4.58
CA GLU A 34 22.36 4.20 3.39
C GLU A 34 20.92 3.66 3.44
N TYR A 35 20.73 2.44 3.95
CA TYR A 35 19.41 1.86 4.15
C TYR A 35 18.53 2.69 5.09
N ARG A 36 19.08 3.17 6.23
CA ARG A 36 18.31 4.03 7.15
C ARG A 36 17.87 5.33 6.49
N LYS A 37 18.72 5.97 5.69
CA LYS A 37 18.34 7.16 4.91
C LYS A 37 17.26 6.83 3.88
N PHE A 38 17.43 5.73 3.14
CA PHE A 38 16.47 5.27 2.15
C PHE A 38 15.11 4.98 2.79
N ALA A 39 15.08 4.23 3.90
CA ALA A 39 13.87 3.83 4.62
C ALA A 39 13.05 5.03 5.09
N LYS A 40 13.69 6.11 5.58
CA LYS A 40 12.98 7.35 5.98
C LYS A 40 12.14 7.98 4.87
N GLY A 41 12.52 7.80 3.60
CA GLY A 41 11.79 8.30 2.44
C GLY A 41 10.69 7.36 1.92
N VAL A 42 10.33 6.28 2.63
CA VAL A 42 9.39 5.27 2.11
C VAL A 42 7.98 5.84 1.88
N ALA A 43 7.50 6.69 2.79
CA ALA A 43 6.20 7.32 2.66
C ALA A 43 6.09 8.19 1.40
N ASP A 44 7.13 8.96 1.09
CA ASP A 44 7.20 9.78 -0.13
C ASP A 44 7.09 8.92 -1.39
N ARG A 45 7.87 7.84 -1.46
CA ARG A 45 7.84 6.94 -2.62
C ARG A 45 6.49 6.26 -2.80
N VAL A 46 5.81 5.90 -1.69
CA VAL A 46 4.45 5.35 -1.74
C VAL A 46 3.45 6.40 -2.23
N LEU A 47 3.52 7.63 -1.72
CA LEU A 47 2.65 8.73 -2.17
C LEU A 47 2.87 9.08 -3.64
N ASP A 48 4.12 9.09 -4.11
CA ASP A 48 4.44 9.31 -5.53
C ASP A 48 3.88 8.20 -6.41
N HIS A 49 3.89 6.96 -5.93
CA HIS A 49 3.28 5.84 -6.64
C HIS A 49 1.75 5.94 -6.65
N LEU A 50 1.12 6.31 -5.53
CA LEU A 50 -0.33 6.53 -5.46
C LEU A 50 -0.79 7.61 -6.45
N LYS A 51 0.02 8.67 -6.64
CA LYS A 51 -0.27 9.74 -7.60
C LYS A 51 -0.33 9.25 -9.06
N LEU A 52 0.25 8.09 -9.39
CA LEU A 52 0.15 7.50 -10.73
C LEU A 52 -1.29 7.08 -11.08
N LEU A 53 -2.15 6.86 -10.08
CA LEU A 53 -3.58 6.59 -10.28
C LEU A 53 -4.37 7.81 -10.76
N LYS A 54 -3.76 9.01 -10.73
CA LYS A 54 -4.43 10.25 -11.12
C LYS A 54 -4.70 10.26 -12.63
N GLY A 55 -5.96 10.44 -12.99
CA GLY A 55 -6.38 10.55 -14.39
C GLY A 55 -6.53 9.21 -15.12
N ASP A 56 -6.20 8.08 -14.49
CA ASP A 56 -6.63 6.77 -14.98
C ASP A 56 -8.05 6.48 -14.49
N PHE A 57 -9.00 6.42 -15.42
CA PHE A 57 -10.39 6.12 -15.12
C PHE A 57 -10.72 4.64 -15.24
N GLY A 58 -10.00 3.85 -16.04
CA GLY A 58 -10.35 2.44 -16.27
C GLY A 58 -11.80 2.16 -16.73
N GLY A 59 -12.55 3.18 -17.17
CA GLY A 59 -13.98 3.09 -17.49
C GLY A 59 -14.94 3.47 -16.34
N PHE A 60 -14.42 3.75 -15.14
CA PHE A 60 -15.19 4.28 -14.01
C PHE A 60 -15.60 5.74 -14.21
N PRO A 61 -16.63 6.22 -13.49
CA PRO A 61 -17.03 7.64 -13.52
C PRO A 61 -16.01 8.61 -12.92
N ILE A 62 -15.03 8.10 -12.16
CA ILE A 62 -13.96 8.88 -11.52
C ILE A 62 -12.61 8.17 -11.74
N CYS A 63 -11.49 8.89 -11.58
CA CYS A 63 -10.18 8.26 -11.66
C CYS A 63 -9.87 7.43 -10.41
N ARG A 64 -8.96 6.45 -10.53
CA ARG A 64 -8.56 5.55 -9.43
C ARG A 64 -8.01 6.28 -8.21
N LEU A 65 -7.30 7.42 -8.42
CA LEU A 65 -6.88 8.25 -7.29
C LEU A 65 -8.07 8.84 -6.55
N GLU A 66 -9.08 9.33 -7.26
CA GLU A 66 -10.29 9.89 -6.63
C GLU A 66 -11.05 8.79 -5.89
N HIS A 67 -11.13 7.58 -6.44
CA HIS A 67 -11.69 6.42 -5.73
C HIS A 67 -10.96 6.19 -4.38
N SER A 68 -9.62 6.17 -4.40
CA SER A 68 -8.80 6.05 -3.19
C SER A 68 -9.09 7.16 -2.17
N LEU A 69 -9.22 8.41 -2.63
CA LEU A 69 -9.53 9.57 -1.77
C LEU A 69 -10.94 9.49 -1.19
N GLN A 70 -11.94 9.06 -1.96
CA GLN A 70 -13.30 8.86 -1.48
C GLN A 70 -13.37 7.76 -0.43
N THR A 71 -12.74 6.61 -0.67
CA THR A 71 -12.67 5.49 0.28
C THR A 71 -12.05 5.94 1.61
N ALA A 72 -10.89 6.61 1.55
CA ALA A 72 -10.23 7.14 2.74
C ALA A 72 -11.04 8.23 3.46
N THR A 73 -11.68 9.13 2.70
CA THR A 73 -12.53 10.19 3.27
C THR A 73 -13.73 9.61 4.00
N ARG A 74 -14.39 8.60 3.43
CA ARG A 74 -15.51 7.91 4.08
C ARG A 74 -15.07 7.24 5.38
N ALA A 75 -13.95 6.50 5.36
CA ALA A 75 -13.39 5.88 6.56
C ALA A 75 -13.01 6.91 7.64
N HIS A 76 -12.38 8.02 7.25
CA HIS A 76 -12.01 9.09 8.16
C HIS A 76 -13.25 9.77 8.79
N ARG A 77 -14.27 10.08 7.98
CA ARG A 77 -15.53 10.68 8.46
C ARG A 77 -16.30 9.73 9.38
N ASP A 78 -16.15 8.42 9.21
CA ASP A 78 -16.71 7.38 10.09
C ASP A 78 -15.89 7.18 11.39
N GLY A 79 -14.85 7.99 11.62
CA GLY A 79 -14.07 7.97 12.86
C GLY A 79 -13.13 6.76 13.00
N ARG A 80 -12.75 6.13 11.88
CA ARG A 80 -11.73 5.07 11.88
C ARG A 80 -10.37 5.60 12.29
N ASP A 81 -9.54 4.73 12.87
CA ASP A 81 -8.19 5.11 13.27
C ASP A 81 -7.29 5.36 12.05
N GLU A 82 -6.16 6.02 12.30
CA GLU A 82 -5.26 6.48 11.25
C GLU A 82 -4.69 5.34 10.38
N ARG A 83 -4.40 4.15 10.95
CA ARG A 83 -3.87 3.02 10.17
C ARG A 83 -4.94 2.45 9.26
N TYR A 84 -6.18 2.39 9.72
CA TYR A 84 -7.32 1.98 8.89
C TYR A 84 -7.58 2.99 7.76
N VAL A 85 -7.53 4.29 8.03
CA VAL A 85 -7.69 5.33 7.01
C VAL A 85 -6.58 5.25 5.96
N VAL A 86 -5.32 5.03 6.37
CA VAL A 86 -4.20 4.84 5.43
C VAL A 86 -4.33 3.54 4.64
N MET A 87 -4.78 2.44 5.26
CA MET A 87 -5.10 1.21 4.53
C MET A 87 -6.17 1.46 3.46
N ALA A 88 -7.26 2.15 3.83
CA ALA A 88 -8.33 2.51 2.92
C ALA A 88 -7.84 3.41 1.76
N LEU A 89 -6.93 4.35 2.02
CA LEU A 89 -6.31 5.18 0.98
C LEU A 89 -5.46 4.35 0.00
N LEU A 90 -4.79 3.31 0.50
CA LEU A 90 -3.77 2.58 -0.25
C LEU A 90 -4.25 1.21 -0.75
N HIS A 91 -5.49 0.80 -0.50
CA HIS A 91 -5.97 -0.55 -0.82
C HIS A 91 -5.85 -0.92 -2.30
N ASP A 92 -5.97 0.05 -3.20
CA ASP A 92 -5.89 -0.09 -4.66
C ASP A 92 -4.57 0.41 -5.27
N ILE A 93 -3.57 0.79 -4.46
CA ILE A 93 -2.27 1.27 -4.98
C ILE A 93 -1.56 0.25 -5.91
N GLY A 94 -1.93 -1.03 -5.78
CA GLY A 94 -1.38 -2.11 -6.59
C GLY A 94 -1.85 -2.12 -8.05
N ASP A 95 -2.87 -1.35 -8.44
CA ASP A 95 -3.45 -1.38 -9.79
C ASP A 95 -2.43 -1.15 -10.91
N THR A 96 -1.42 -0.31 -10.63
CA THR A 96 -0.37 0.12 -11.55
C THR A 96 0.66 -0.97 -11.86
N LEU A 97 0.99 -1.82 -10.89
CA LEU A 97 2.08 -2.81 -10.98
C LEU A 97 1.59 -4.25 -10.99
N GLY A 98 0.42 -4.51 -10.41
CA GLY A 98 -0.15 -5.84 -10.24
C GLY A 98 -1.61 -5.88 -10.65
N THR A 99 -1.97 -5.39 -11.84
CA THR A 99 -3.37 -5.32 -12.31
C THR A 99 -4.16 -6.64 -12.21
N TYR A 100 -3.47 -7.79 -12.18
CA TYR A 100 -4.10 -9.12 -12.05
C TYR A 100 -4.22 -9.63 -10.61
N ASN A 101 -3.63 -8.92 -9.65
CA ASN A 101 -3.60 -9.29 -8.23
C ASN A 101 -3.30 -8.07 -7.33
N HIS A 102 -3.89 -6.92 -7.67
CA HIS A 102 -3.58 -5.64 -7.05
C HIS A 102 -3.75 -5.63 -5.52
N PRO A 103 -4.68 -6.38 -4.89
CA PRO A 103 -4.80 -6.42 -3.44
C PRO A 103 -3.55 -6.99 -2.78
N ASP A 104 -2.88 -7.96 -3.42
CA ASP A 104 -1.66 -8.58 -2.89
C ASP A 104 -0.49 -7.59 -2.89
N VAL A 105 -0.40 -6.74 -3.91
CA VAL A 105 0.64 -5.71 -4.01
C VAL A 105 0.43 -4.65 -2.92
N ALA A 106 -0.81 -4.17 -2.75
CA ALA A 106 -1.16 -3.22 -1.70
C ALA A 106 -0.90 -3.82 -0.30
N ALA A 107 -1.31 -5.08 -0.08
CA ALA A 107 -1.10 -5.78 1.18
C ALA A 107 0.40 -5.93 1.51
N ALA A 108 1.24 -6.26 0.52
CA ALA A 108 2.69 -6.36 0.71
C ALA A 108 3.32 -5.04 1.15
N ILE A 109 2.86 -3.90 0.61
CA ILE A 109 3.32 -2.56 1.00
C ILE A 109 2.87 -2.24 2.44
N LEU A 110 1.62 -2.54 2.78
CA LEU A 110 0.99 -2.17 4.05
C LEU A 110 1.37 -3.09 5.21
N LYS A 111 1.72 -4.35 4.95
CA LYS A 111 1.97 -5.39 5.96
C LYS A 111 2.83 -4.95 7.15
N PRO A 112 3.94 -4.20 6.97
CA PRO A 112 4.76 -3.78 8.09
C PRO A 112 4.07 -2.73 8.98
N PHE A 113 3.06 -2.01 8.48
CA PHE A 113 2.55 -0.76 9.04
C PHE A 113 1.09 -0.83 9.51
N VAL A 114 0.40 -1.95 9.34
CA VAL A 114 -1.02 -2.07 9.75
C VAL A 114 -1.25 -3.31 10.60
N SER A 115 -2.38 -3.36 11.29
CA SER A 115 -2.76 -4.52 12.10
C SER A 115 -2.96 -5.76 11.23
N GLU A 116 -2.93 -6.96 11.82
CA GLU A 116 -3.23 -8.20 11.09
C GLU A 116 -4.62 -8.14 10.43
N ARG A 117 -5.60 -7.56 11.13
CA ARG A 117 -6.95 -7.35 10.62
C ARG A 117 -6.95 -6.46 9.37
N ASP A 118 -6.31 -5.29 9.43
CA ASP A 118 -6.34 -4.33 8.31
C ASP A 118 -5.53 -4.83 7.11
N HIS A 119 -4.43 -5.52 7.37
CA HIS A 119 -3.69 -6.23 6.33
C HIS A 119 -4.58 -7.27 5.64
N TRP A 120 -5.32 -8.07 6.41
CA TRP A 120 -6.22 -9.08 5.86
C TRP A 120 -7.36 -8.46 5.04
N ILE A 121 -7.94 -7.35 5.52
CA ILE A 121 -8.94 -6.59 4.76
C ILE A 121 -8.35 -6.16 3.42
N CYS A 122 -7.18 -5.51 3.43
CA CYS A 122 -6.51 -5.06 2.21
C CYS A 122 -6.20 -6.22 1.26
N GLU A 123 -5.72 -7.35 1.77
CA GLU A 123 -5.35 -8.50 0.94
C GLU A 123 -6.57 -9.17 0.28
N LYS A 124 -7.73 -9.16 0.97
CA LYS A 124 -8.93 -9.89 0.51
C LYS A 124 -10.00 -8.99 -0.10
N HIS A 125 -9.85 -7.67 -0.04
CA HIS A 125 -10.90 -6.74 -0.47
C HIS A 125 -11.38 -7.03 -1.90
N GLY A 126 -10.50 -7.35 -2.86
CA GLY A 126 -10.92 -7.63 -4.25
C GLY A 126 -11.92 -8.79 -4.37
N ALA A 127 -11.78 -9.84 -3.55
CA ALA A 127 -12.74 -10.95 -3.52
C ALA A 127 -14.07 -10.55 -2.86
N PHE A 128 -14.06 -9.60 -1.94
CA PHE A 128 -15.25 -9.11 -1.23
C PHE A 128 -15.99 -8.02 -2.02
N GLN A 129 -15.26 -7.10 -2.65
CA GLN A 129 -15.76 -6.09 -3.58
C GLN A 129 -16.42 -6.76 -4.81
N GLY A 130 -15.88 -7.89 -5.25
CA GLY A 130 -16.47 -8.72 -6.31
C GLY A 130 -17.94 -9.08 -6.07
N TYR A 131 -18.41 -9.10 -4.82
CA TYR A 131 -19.83 -9.29 -4.48
C TYR A 131 -20.76 -8.32 -5.25
N PHE A 132 -20.31 -7.09 -5.48
CA PHE A 132 -21.11 -6.05 -6.12
C PHE A 132 -21.13 -6.12 -7.65
N TYR A 133 -20.18 -6.81 -8.30
CA TYR A 133 -20.07 -6.75 -9.77
C TYR A 133 -19.67 -8.04 -10.51
N PHE A 134 -19.15 -9.07 -9.83
CA PHE A 134 -18.69 -10.29 -10.49
C PHE A 134 -19.80 -10.99 -11.31
N HIS A 135 -21.04 -10.94 -10.83
CA HIS A 135 -22.19 -11.50 -11.56
C HIS A 135 -22.48 -10.77 -12.89
N HIS A 136 -22.03 -9.53 -13.06
CA HIS A 136 -22.12 -8.79 -14.33
C HIS A 136 -21.03 -9.20 -15.34
N VAL A 137 -19.95 -9.83 -14.89
CA VAL A 137 -18.81 -10.27 -15.74
C VAL A 137 -18.68 -11.79 -15.82
N GLY A 138 -19.73 -12.53 -15.43
CA GLY A 138 -19.77 -13.99 -15.52
C GLY A 138 -18.96 -14.73 -14.45
N MET A 139 -18.59 -14.04 -13.37
CA MET A 139 -17.86 -14.58 -12.24
C MET A 139 -18.80 -14.83 -11.04
N ASP A 140 -18.36 -15.64 -10.08
CA ASP A 140 -19.13 -15.92 -8.87
C ASP A 140 -19.04 -14.76 -7.86
N GLN A 141 -20.13 -14.01 -7.69
CA GLN A 141 -20.21 -12.94 -6.69
C GLN A 141 -20.02 -13.43 -5.25
N ASN A 142 -20.24 -14.72 -4.97
CA ASN A 142 -20.06 -15.30 -3.65
C ASN A 142 -18.65 -15.89 -3.42
N ILE A 143 -17.66 -15.55 -4.25
CA ILE A 143 -16.28 -16.04 -4.07
C ILE A 143 -15.71 -15.74 -2.68
N ARG A 144 -16.17 -14.66 -2.03
CA ARG A 144 -15.80 -14.32 -0.65
C ARG A 144 -16.11 -15.43 0.34
N GLU A 145 -17.14 -16.25 0.08
CA GLU A 145 -17.62 -17.32 0.97
C GLU A 145 -16.57 -18.39 1.23
N GLN A 146 -15.56 -18.55 0.37
CA GLN A 146 -14.41 -19.42 0.63
C GLN A 146 -13.63 -19.03 1.91
N TYR A 147 -13.77 -17.77 2.34
CA TYR A 147 -13.11 -17.23 3.54
C TYR A 147 -14.02 -17.28 4.78
N ARG A 148 -15.24 -17.84 4.68
CA ARG A 148 -16.17 -17.92 5.81
C ARG A 148 -15.53 -18.66 6.98
N GLY A 149 -15.71 -18.10 8.19
CA GLY A 149 -15.10 -18.61 9.43
C GLY A 149 -13.79 -17.91 9.80
N ASN A 150 -13.19 -17.10 8.92
CA ASN A 150 -12.10 -16.21 9.30
C ASN A 150 -12.61 -15.09 10.24
N PRO A 151 -11.90 -14.75 11.34
CA PRO A 151 -12.33 -13.71 12.28
C PRO A 151 -12.42 -12.30 11.67
N HIS A 152 -11.82 -12.06 10.50
CA HIS A 152 -11.83 -10.78 9.81
C HIS A 152 -12.83 -10.72 8.63
N PHE A 153 -13.57 -11.80 8.37
CA PHE A 153 -14.55 -11.88 7.28
C PHE A 153 -15.54 -10.71 7.29
N GLU A 154 -16.24 -10.52 8.42
CA GLU A 154 -17.25 -9.47 8.56
C GLU A 154 -16.64 -8.07 8.46
N ALA A 155 -15.39 -7.90 8.91
CA ALA A 155 -14.70 -6.62 8.82
C ALA A 155 -14.32 -6.26 7.38
N CYS A 156 -13.97 -7.24 6.54
CA CYS A 156 -13.69 -7.02 5.12
C CYS A 156 -14.99 -6.79 4.33
N ALA A 157 -16.06 -7.53 4.65
CA ALA A 157 -17.38 -7.27 4.09
C ALA A 157 -17.86 -5.86 4.41
N GLU A 158 -17.70 -5.41 5.67
CA GLU A 158 -18.03 -4.04 6.08
C GLU A 158 -17.20 -2.99 5.33
N PHE A 159 -15.89 -3.22 5.18
CA PHE A 159 -15.03 -2.31 4.41
C PHE A 159 -15.55 -2.14 2.98
N CYS A 160 -15.83 -3.27 2.30
CA CYS A 160 -16.29 -3.26 0.93
C CYS A 160 -17.66 -2.59 0.78
N GLU A 161 -18.61 -2.86 1.69
CA GLU A 161 -19.96 -2.29 1.69
C GLU A 161 -19.97 -0.78 1.94
N LYS A 162 -19.26 -0.33 2.97
CA LYS A 162 -19.35 1.07 3.46
C LYS A 162 -18.44 2.04 2.71
N TYR A 163 -17.27 1.58 2.26
CA TYR A 163 -16.22 2.48 1.78
C TYR A 163 -15.90 2.24 0.31
N ASP A 164 -15.40 1.05 -0.01
CA ASP A 164 -14.83 0.72 -1.32
C ASP A 164 -15.87 0.79 -2.45
N GLN A 165 -16.90 -0.06 -2.44
CA GLN A 165 -17.91 -0.06 -3.52
C GLN A 165 -18.68 1.26 -3.65
N ALA A 166 -18.75 2.05 -2.57
CA ALA A 166 -19.47 3.31 -2.51
C ALA A 166 -18.63 4.52 -3.01
N ALA A 167 -17.35 4.32 -3.31
CA ALA A 167 -16.39 5.36 -3.63
C ALA A 167 -16.21 5.56 -5.15
N PHE A 168 -17.32 5.69 -5.90
CA PHE A 168 -17.31 5.96 -7.35
C PHE A 168 -18.20 7.16 -7.71
N ASP A 169 -18.49 8.06 -6.77
CA ASP A 169 -19.43 9.15 -6.98
C ASP A 169 -18.73 10.42 -7.48
N ALA A 170 -19.02 10.83 -8.72
CA ALA A 170 -18.42 12.03 -9.32
C ALA A 170 -18.77 13.35 -8.60
N ASN A 171 -19.79 13.35 -7.74
CA ASN A 171 -20.21 14.53 -6.97
C ASN A 171 -19.80 14.47 -5.49
N TYR A 172 -19.13 13.40 -5.06
CA TYR A 172 -18.73 13.29 -3.66
C TYR A 172 -17.54 14.20 -3.35
N GLU A 173 -17.68 15.03 -2.32
CA GLU A 173 -16.60 15.88 -1.84
C GLU A 173 -15.63 15.08 -0.96
N SER A 174 -14.55 14.59 -1.57
CA SER A 174 -13.43 13.93 -0.90
C SER A 174 -12.46 14.96 -0.28
N ALA A 175 -11.75 14.56 0.77
CA ALA A 175 -10.59 15.32 1.22
C ALA A 175 -9.46 15.16 0.19
N PRO A 176 -8.68 16.22 -0.09
CA PRO A 176 -7.58 16.15 -1.05
C PRO A 176 -6.42 15.30 -0.53
N LEU A 177 -5.52 14.86 -1.41
CA LEU A 177 -4.41 13.97 -1.03
C LEU A 177 -3.51 14.55 0.08
N ASP A 178 -3.22 15.85 0.03
CA ASP A 178 -2.42 16.58 1.01
C ASP A 178 -3.01 16.58 2.43
N PHE A 179 -4.32 16.37 2.57
CA PHE A 179 -4.95 16.10 3.87
C PHE A 179 -4.45 14.77 4.48
N PHE A 180 -4.23 13.75 3.65
CA PHE A 180 -3.82 12.41 4.08
C PHE A 180 -2.30 12.21 4.13
N GLU A 181 -1.51 12.98 3.38
CA GLU A 181 -0.05 12.82 3.34
C GLU A 181 0.60 12.79 4.75
N PRO A 182 0.21 13.65 5.72
CA PRO A 182 0.76 13.58 7.08
C PRO A 182 0.43 12.26 7.81
N MET A 183 -0.74 11.66 7.56
CA MET A 183 -1.15 10.38 8.15
C MET A 183 -0.29 9.24 7.59
N VAL A 184 -0.11 9.20 6.26
CA VAL A 184 0.74 8.19 5.61
C VAL A 184 2.16 8.24 6.17
N ARG A 185 2.72 9.44 6.33
CA ARG A 185 4.05 9.64 6.90
C ARG A 185 4.19 9.09 8.31
N ARG A 186 3.24 9.38 9.21
CA ARG A 186 3.24 8.85 10.59
C ARG A 186 3.05 7.34 10.64
N VAL A 187 2.12 6.82 9.84
CA VAL A 187 1.83 5.37 9.76
C VAL A 187 3.06 4.58 9.28
N MET A 188 3.77 5.12 8.28
CA MET A 188 4.92 4.47 7.67
C MET A 188 6.28 4.82 8.31
N GLU A 189 6.30 5.72 9.30
CA GLU A 189 7.53 6.11 10.00
C GLU A 189 8.17 4.92 10.74
N ARG A 190 7.34 4.06 11.34
CA ARG A 190 7.80 2.89 12.09
C ARG A 190 6.95 1.66 11.79
N PRO A 191 7.57 0.55 11.34
CA PRO A 191 6.85 -0.70 11.18
C PRO A 191 6.50 -1.31 12.54
N ILE A 192 5.31 -1.87 12.63
CA ILE A 192 4.81 -2.63 13.79
C ILE A 192 4.91 -4.15 13.58
N ASN A 193 5.05 -4.61 12.33
CA ASN A 193 5.08 -6.02 11.93
C ASN A 193 6.26 -6.32 10.97
N SER A 194 7.51 -6.15 11.43
CA SER A 194 8.69 -6.37 10.57
C SER A 194 9.86 -7.01 11.31
N MET A 195 10.55 -7.94 10.64
CA MET A 195 11.84 -8.46 11.11
C MET A 195 12.92 -7.37 11.16
N TYR A 196 12.77 -6.32 10.36
CA TYR A 196 13.66 -5.17 10.30
C TYR A 196 13.34 -4.11 11.35
N ALA A 197 12.29 -4.29 12.17
CA ALA A 197 11.95 -3.33 13.23
C ALA A 197 13.12 -3.11 14.20
N LYS A 198 13.93 -4.15 14.47
CA LYS A 198 15.14 -4.05 15.31
C LYS A 198 16.27 -3.21 14.70
N VAL A 199 16.28 -3.02 13.37
CA VAL A 199 17.30 -2.22 12.66
C VAL A 199 16.95 -0.72 12.66
N ILE A 200 15.68 -0.39 12.94
CA ILE A 200 15.15 0.99 12.94
C ILE A 200 15.26 1.62 14.34
N ASP A 201 15.35 0.81 15.40
CA ASP A 201 15.43 1.27 16.79
C ASP A 201 16.86 1.63 17.27
N ASP A 202 17.88 1.51 16.39
CA ASP A 202 19.29 1.90 16.59
C ASP A 202 19.71 3.11 15.70
#